data_AF-A0A3E3DAK2-F1
#
_entry.id   AF-A0A3E3DAK2-F1
#
_cell.length_a   1.000
_cell.length_b   1.000
_cell.length_c   1.000
_cell.angle_alpha   90.00
_cell.angle_beta   90.00
_cell.angle_gamma   90.00
#
_symmetry.space_group_name_H-M   'P 1'
#
loop_
_entity.id
_entity.type
_entity.pdbx_description
1 polymer ?
#
loop_
_entity_poly.entity_id
_entity_poly.type
_entity_poly.pdbx_seq_one_letter_code
_entity_poly.pdbx_strand_id
1 'polypeptide(L)'
;MIVGSFTANEYTVTYLVDGTPYETAETYLYGTAVKLKEAPEKEGYTFSGWDRKEDFMMPAENVVINGSFSINSYKVTYEVDGSAYG
;
A
#
# COMPACT_ATOMS: atom_id res chain seq x y z
N MET A 1 -12.88 -19.38 37.06
CA MET A 1 -12.11 -19.14 35.82
C MET A 1 -12.71 -17.91 35.19
N ILE A 2 -12.06 -16.75 35.29
CA ILE A 2 -12.54 -15.52 34.64
C ILE A 2 -11.77 -15.47 33.33
N VAL A 3 -12.43 -15.83 32.22
CA VAL A 3 -11.88 -15.51 30.90
C VAL A 3 -12.13 -14.02 30.72
N GLY A 4 -11.11 -13.21 30.98
CA GLY A 4 -11.16 -11.78 30.68
C GLY A 4 -11.30 -11.62 29.17
N SER A 5 -12.49 -11.28 28.71
CA SER A 5 -12.69 -10.82 27.34
C SER A 5 -12.09 -9.42 27.26
N PHE A 6 -10.80 -9.32 26.96
CA PHE A 6 -10.20 -8.04 26.58
C PHE A 6 -10.81 -7.67 25.23
N THR A 7 -11.88 -6.88 25.23
CA THR A 7 -12.38 -6.22 24.02
C THR A 7 -11.30 -5.20 23.62
N ALA A 8 -10.30 -5.64 22.88
CA ALA A 8 -9.33 -4.73 22.30
C ALA A 8 -10.07 -3.83 21.30
N ASN A 9 -9.86 -2.53 21.41
CA ASN A 9 -10.46 -1.58 20.46
C ASN A 9 -9.92 -1.88 19.06
N GLU A 10 -10.80 -1.86 18.07
CA GLU A 10 -10.45 -2.07 16.67
C GLU A 10 -10.27 -0.72 15.98
N TYR A 11 -9.20 -0.62 15.19
CA TYR A 11 -8.87 0.56 14.42
C TYR A 11 -8.55 0.17 12.99
N THR A 12 -8.70 1.11 12.06
CA THR A 12 -8.51 0.84 10.64
C THR A 12 -7.20 1.42 10.12
N VAL A 13 -6.55 0.67 9.23
CA VAL A 13 -5.36 1.06 8.48
C VAL A 13 -5.78 1.24 7.02
N THR A 14 -5.71 2.47 6.53
CA THR A 14 -6.07 2.82 5.15
C THR A 14 -4.80 3.08 4.34
N TYR A 15 -4.65 2.40 3.21
CA TYR A 15 -3.55 2.61 2.29
C TYR A 15 -4.00 3.54 1.16
N LEU A 16 -3.46 4.75 1.12
CA LEU A 16 -3.67 5.72 0.05
C LEU A 16 -2.46 5.71 -0.86
N VAL A 17 -2.67 5.68 -2.18
CA VAL A 17 -1.61 5.90 -3.16
C VAL A 17 -1.99 7.08 -4.04
N ASP A 18 -1.12 8.09 -4.10
CA ASP A 18 -1.37 9.34 -4.83
C ASP A 18 -2.72 10.00 -4.41
N GLY A 19 -3.03 9.93 -3.10
CA GLY A 19 -4.26 10.48 -2.52
C GLY A 19 -5.53 9.64 -2.76
N THR A 20 -5.42 8.49 -3.43
CA THR A 20 -6.54 7.61 -3.73
C THR A 20 -6.42 6.31 -2.93
N PRO A 21 -7.49 5.78 -2.30
CA PRO A 21 -7.43 4.49 -1.62
C PRO A 21 -7.04 3.39 -2.61
N TYR A 22 -5.89 2.75 -2.33
CA TYR A 22 -5.35 1.67 -3.15
C TYR A 22 -6.15 0.39 -2.92
N GLU A 23 -6.49 0.10 -1.68
CA GLU A 23 -7.29 -1.05 -1.27
C GLU A 23 -8.25 -0.69 -0.13
N THR A 24 -9.11 -1.65 0.21
CA THR A 24 -9.99 -1.60 1.38
C THR A 24 -9.16 -1.43 2.66
N ALA A 25 -9.64 -0.59 3.58
CA ALA A 25 -9.00 -0.43 4.87
C ALA A 25 -9.00 -1.76 5.64
N GLU A 26 -7.89 -2.06 6.29
CA GLU A 26 -7.71 -3.26 7.10
C GLU A 26 -7.99 -2.94 8.58
N THR A 27 -8.67 -3.83 9.28
CA THR A 27 -8.99 -3.65 10.69
C THR A 27 -8.00 -4.40 11.55
N TYR A 28 -7.39 -3.70 12.51
CA TYR A 28 -6.43 -4.24 13.45
C TYR A 28 -6.85 -3.92 14.88
N LEU A 29 -6.57 -4.85 15.80
CA LEU A 29 -6.79 -4.63 17.22
C LEU A 29 -5.70 -3.69 17.77
N TYR A 30 -6.08 -2.85 18.72
CA TYR A 30 -5.16 -1.99 19.47
C TYR A 30 -3.96 -2.78 20.00
N GLY A 31 -2.75 -2.24 19.80
CA GLY A 31 -1.51 -2.83 20.29
C GLY A 31 -1.05 -4.07 19.51
N THR A 32 -1.71 -4.44 18.41
CA THR A 32 -1.21 -5.47 17.51
C THR A 32 -0.11 -4.92 16.61
N ALA A 33 0.85 -5.77 16.26
CA ALA A 33 1.89 -5.40 15.30
C ALA A 33 1.28 -5.38 13.89
N VAL A 34 1.19 -4.20 13.31
CA VAL A 34 0.79 -3.99 11.93
C VAL A 34 2.04 -4.05 11.08
N LYS A 35 2.10 -5.06 10.21
CA LYS A 35 3.12 -5.13 9.17
C LYS A 35 2.66 -4.30 8.00
N LEU A 36 3.57 -3.49 7.46
CA LEU A 36 3.26 -2.81 6.21
C LEU A 36 3.07 -3.83 5.09
N LYS A 37 2.04 -3.61 4.29
CA LYS A 37 1.86 -4.36 3.06
C LYS A 37 3.07 -4.18 2.15
N GLU A 38 3.42 -5.26 1.46
CA GLU A 38 4.42 -5.21 0.40
C GLU A 38 3.99 -4.19 -0.67
N ALA A 39 4.99 -3.67 -1.37
CA ALA A 39 4.78 -2.72 -2.44
C ALA A 39 3.77 -3.28 -3.45
N PRO A 40 2.68 -2.55 -3.73
CA PRO A 40 1.72 -3.01 -4.72
C PRO A 40 2.35 -3.06 -6.11
N GLU A 41 2.16 -4.17 -6.81
CA GLU A 41 2.56 -4.29 -8.20
C GLU A 41 1.46 -3.71 -9.10
N LYS A 42 1.85 -2.72 -9.91
CA LYS A 42 0.95 -2.09 -10.88
C LYS A 42 1.65 -2.04 -12.23
N GLU A 43 1.05 -2.66 -13.25
CA GLU A 43 1.65 -2.68 -14.59
C GLU A 43 1.94 -1.25 -15.09
N GLY A 44 3.19 -1.00 -15.51
CA GLY A 44 3.65 0.30 -15.99
C GLY A 44 4.06 1.30 -14.89
N TYR A 45 3.95 0.95 -13.61
CA TYR A 45 4.31 1.81 -12.48
C TYR A 45 5.24 1.09 -11.50
N THR A 46 6.27 1.78 -11.02
CA THR A 46 7.14 1.31 -9.95
C THR A 46 6.69 1.95 -8.64
N PHE A 47 6.35 1.15 -7.64
CA PHE A 47 6.00 1.68 -6.33
C PHE A 47 7.23 2.33 -5.68
N SER A 48 7.13 3.62 -5.35
CA SER A 48 8.25 4.38 -4.77
C SER A 48 8.46 4.08 -3.29
N GLY A 49 7.45 3.50 -2.64
CA GLY A 49 7.45 3.22 -1.22
C GLY A 49 6.24 3.83 -0.52
N TRP A 50 6.00 3.31 0.68
CA TRP A 50 5.06 3.87 1.64
C TRP A 50 5.76 4.95 2.46
N ASP A 51 4.99 5.92 2.94
CA ASP A 51 5.43 7.01 3.83
C ASP A 51 5.95 6.45 5.16
N ARG A 52 5.34 5.36 5.63
CA ARG A 52 5.90 4.48 6.67
C ARG A 52 6.73 3.39 6.02
N LYS A 53 7.91 3.07 6.57
CA LYS A 53 8.75 1.97 6.09
C LYS A 53 8.98 0.87 7.12
N GLU A 54 8.47 1.06 8.32
CA GLU A 54 8.71 0.19 9.47
C GLU A 54 7.37 -0.28 10.02
N ASP A 55 7.35 -1.54 10.49
CA ASP A 55 6.24 -2.11 11.22
C ASP A 55 5.93 -1.26 12.46
N PHE A 56 4.66 -1.08 12.78
CA PHE A 56 4.25 -0.26 13.92
C PHE A 56 3.19 -0.99 14.74
N MET A 57 3.09 -0.63 16.02
CA MET A 57 1.97 -1.10 16.85
C MET A 57 0.74 -0.26 16.56
N MET A 58 -0.39 -0.92 16.36
CA MET A 58 -1.64 -0.24 16.09
C MET A 58 -1.97 0.72 17.23
N PRO A 59 -1.99 2.04 16.97
CA PRO A 59 -2.30 3.03 17.99
C PRO A 59 -3.80 2.99 18.31
N ALA A 60 -4.20 3.77 19.31
CA ALA A 60 -5.60 3.94 19.66
C ALA A 60 -6.35 4.87 18.68
N GLU A 61 -6.03 4.82 17.39
CA GLU A 61 -6.57 5.68 16.33
C GLU A 61 -6.46 5.02 14.95
N ASN A 62 -7.21 5.53 13.99
CA ASN A 62 -7.14 5.07 12.61
C ASN A 62 -5.85 5.59 11.96
N VAL A 63 -5.16 4.70 11.24
CA VAL A 63 -3.89 5.02 10.60
C VAL A 63 -4.09 5.12 9.10
N VAL A 64 -3.51 6.17 8.51
CA VAL A 64 -3.50 6.35 7.06
C VAL A 64 -2.06 6.30 6.58
N ILE A 65 -1.77 5.36 5.69
CA ILE A 65 -0.46 5.16 5.09
C ILE A 65 -0.53 5.68 3.67
N ASN A 66 0.24 6.72 3.37
CA ASN A 66 0.34 7.28 2.02
C ASN A 66 1.48 6.59 1.27
N GLY A 67 1.28 6.27 0.01
CA GLY A 67 2.27 5.75 -0.91
C GLY A 67 2.27 6.54 -2.20
N SER A 68 3.30 6.35 -3.00
CA SER A 68 3.43 7.02 -4.30
C SER A 68 3.94 6.04 -5.34
N PHE A 69 3.37 6.09 -6.55
CA PHE A 69 3.95 5.41 -7.70
C PHE A 69 4.87 6.35 -8.48
N SER A 70 6.05 5.86 -8.83
CA SER A 70 6.87 6.48 -9.87
C SER A 70 6.56 5.76 -11.18
N ILE A 71 6.17 6.51 -12.22
CA ILE A 71 6.08 5.95 -13.57
C ILE A 71 7.47 5.42 -13.92
N ASN A 72 7.53 4.13 -14.23
CA ASN A 72 8.76 3.61 -14.78
C ASN A 72 8.82 4.14 -16.20
N SER A 73 9.73 5.07 -16.46
CA SER A 73 9.97 5.61 -17.80
C SER A 73 10.60 4.52 -18.64
N TYR A 74 9.80 3.56 -19.07
CA TYR A 74 10.14 2.76 -20.21
C TYR A 74 10.04 3.73 -21.39
N LYS A 75 11.20 4.18 -21.87
CA LYS A 75 11.35 4.45 -23.30
C LYS A 75 10.93 3.17 -23.99
N VAL A 76 9.63 3.06 -24.27
CA VAL A 76 9.15 2.12 -25.24
C VAL A 76 9.62 2.69 -26.56
N THR A 77 10.87 2.38 -26.91
CA THR A 77 11.32 2.45 -28.29
C THR A 77 10.51 1.37 -28.99
N TYR A 78 9.30 1.73 -29.41
CA TYR A 78 8.63 1.04 -30.49
C TYR A 78 9.50 1.27 -31.72
N GLU A 79 10.56 0.46 -31.88
CA GLU A 79 11.05 0.13 -33.20
C GLU A 79 9.93 -0.69 -33.84
N VAL A 80 8.94 0.00 -34.41
CA VAL A 80 8.08 -0.60 -35.41
C VAL A 80 9.01 -0.93 -36.57
N ASP A 81 9.38 -2.21 -36.61
CA ASP A 81 10.18 -2.84 -37.65
C ASP A 81 9.80 -2.25 -39.01
N GLY A 82 10.74 -1.51 -39.58
CA GLY A 82 10.55 -0.68 -40.77
C GLY A 82 10.20 -1.53 -41.98
N SER A 83 8.92 -1.77 -42.19
CA SER A 83 8.42 -2.38 -43.43
C SER A 83 7.82 -1.28 -44.30
N ALA A 84 8.69 -0.58 -45.03
CA ALA A 84 8.28 0.14 -46.22
C ALA A 84 7.94 -0.90 -47.30
N TYR A 85 6.66 -1.12 -47.55
CA TYR A 85 6.21 -1.74 -48.79
C TYR A 85 5.57 -0.67 -49.66
N GLY A 86 6.38 -0.17 -50.60
CA GLY A 86 5.89 0.48 -51.83
C GLY A 86 5.72 -0.55 -52.95
#